data_AF-A0A844WUM7-F1
#
_entry.id   AF-A0A844WUM7-F1
#
_cell.length_a   1.000
_cell.length_b   1.000
_cell.length_c   1.000
_cell.angle_alpha   90.00
_cell.angle_beta   90.00
_cell.angle_gamma   90.00
#
_symmetry.space_group_name_H-M   'P 1'
#
loop_
_entity.id
_entity.type
_entity.pdbx_description
1 polymer ?
#
loop_
_entity_poly.entity_id
_entity_poly.type
_entity_poly.pdbx_seq_one_letter_code
_entity_poly.pdbx_strand_id
1 'polypeptide(L)'
;DERSLREAEFNNIDYLQQHSTKDFYFKVITAKQKNEEANIVGIKIYSKHDGRLIQTITGIKGCEFHGYANIITNEGFDFNFDGDNNDFYLFKDRYHGPNSTAEYYVYDKTQQQFVKLNL
;
A
#
# COMPACT_ATOMS: atom_id res chain seq x y z
N ASP A 1 13.14 8.24 -23.03
CA ASP A 1 11.96 8.34 -23.91
C ASP A 1 10.96 7.23 -23.54
N GLU A 2 9.83 7.09 -24.22
CA GLU A 2 8.86 6.01 -23.91
C GLU A 2 9.44 4.60 -24.03
N ARG A 3 10.43 4.41 -24.92
CA ARG A 3 11.07 3.11 -25.12
C ARG A 3 11.91 2.73 -23.91
N SER A 4 12.67 3.67 -23.35
CA SER A 4 13.45 3.42 -22.13
C SER A 4 12.57 3.06 -20.92
N LEU A 5 11.34 3.57 -20.85
CA LEU A 5 10.39 3.23 -19.78
C LEU A 5 9.77 1.84 -19.97
N ARG A 6 9.55 1.39 -21.21
CA ARG A 6 9.05 0.04 -21.51
C ARG A 6 10.11 -1.04 -21.27
N GLU A 7 11.37 -0.73 -21.55
CA GLU A 7 12.49 -1.65 -21.38
C GLU A 7 13.03 -1.69 -19.93
N ALA A 8 12.57 -0.78 -19.06
CA ALA A 8 12.94 -0.76 -17.66
C ALA A 8 12.47 -2.01 -16.92
N GLU A 9 13.38 -2.60 -16.15
CA GLU A 9 13.15 -3.77 -15.32
C GLU A 9 13.73 -3.49 -13.94
N PHE A 10 12.93 -3.71 -12.91
CA PHE A 10 13.38 -3.54 -11.54
C PHE A 10 12.58 -4.41 -10.59
N ASN A 11 13.24 -4.82 -9.52
CA ASN A 11 12.62 -5.54 -8.43
C ASN A 11 12.93 -4.82 -7.12
N ASN A 12 11.93 -4.73 -6.25
CA ASN A 12 12.04 -4.24 -4.88
C ASN A 12 12.47 -2.77 -4.76
N ILE A 13 11.87 -1.88 -5.55
CA ILE A 13 12.03 -0.43 -5.37
C ILE A 13 10.99 0.07 -4.36
N ASP A 14 11.47 0.65 -3.27
CA ASP A 14 10.63 1.29 -2.26
C ASP A 14 10.17 2.67 -2.74
N TYR A 15 8.87 2.95 -2.63
CA TYR A 15 8.31 4.25 -2.97
C TYR A 15 7.42 4.79 -1.84
N LEU A 16 7.77 5.97 -1.32
CA LEU A 16 7.03 6.62 -0.24
C LEU A 16 5.61 7.00 -0.69
N GLN A 17 4.63 6.72 0.17
CA GLN A 17 3.23 7.07 -0.08
C GLN A 17 2.88 8.39 0.62
N GLN A 18 2.05 9.19 -0.04
CA GLN A 18 1.60 10.50 0.45
C GLN A 18 0.68 10.36 1.66
N HIS A 19 -0.24 9.40 1.61
CA HIS A 19 -1.18 9.15 2.70
C HIS A 19 -0.52 8.38 3.83
N SER A 20 -0.99 8.66 5.03
CA SER A 20 -0.51 8.07 6.27
C SER A 20 -1.66 8.05 7.28
N THR A 21 -1.60 7.16 8.25
CA THR A 21 -2.61 7.12 9.32
C THR A 21 -2.18 8.04 10.45
N LYS A 22 -2.89 8.04 11.57
CA LYS A 22 -2.44 8.76 12.76
C LYS A 22 -1.03 8.33 13.18
N ASP A 23 -0.78 7.03 13.26
CA ASP A 23 0.42 6.49 13.89
C ASP A 23 1.45 5.92 12.91
N PHE A 24 1.08 5.70 11.64
CA PHE A 24 1.92 5.01 10.66
C PHE A 24 2.09 5.75 9.33
N TYR A 25 3.23 5.57 8.68
CA TYR A 25 3.47 5.97 7.29
C TYR A 25 3.97 4.78 6.47
N PHE A 26 3.83 4.87 5.15
CA PHE A 26 3.95 3.71 4.27
C PHE A 26 4.93 3.92 3.13
N LYS A 27 5.64 2.85 2.77
CA LYS A 27 6.30 2.72 1.47
C LYS A 27 5.74 1.49 0.77
N VAL A 28 5.41 1.60 -0.50
CA VAL A 28 5.09 0.41 -1.32
C VAL A 28 6.38 -0.14 -1.90
N ILE A 29 6.46 -1.46 -2.00
CA ILE A 29 7.53 -2.18 -2.69
C ILE A 29 7.03 -2.45 -4.10
N THR A 30 7.77 -2.00 -5.11
CA THR A 30 7.38 -2.11 -6.52
C THR A 30 8.31 -3.02 -7.30
N ALA A 31 7.74 -3.68 -8.31
CA ALA A 31 8.46 -4.49 -9.27
C ALA A 31 7.88 -4.27 -10.68
N LYS A 32 8.73 -4.37 -11.70
CA LYS A 32 8.36 -4.22 -13.11
C LYS A 32 9.23 -5.16 -13.94
N GLN A 33 8.58 -5.95 -14.79
CA GLN A 33 9.23 -6.71 -15.84
C GLN A 33 9.25 -5.90 -17.14
N LYS A 34 10.13 -6.26 -18.08
CA LYS A 34 10.17 -5.61 -19.40
C LYS A 34 8.83 -5.70 -20.09
N ASN A 35 8.38 -4.58 -20.64
CA ASN A 35 7.11 -4.40 -21.35
C ASN A 35 5.85 -4.62 -20.50
N GLU A 36 5.96 -4.71 -19.17
CA GLU A 36 4.83 -4.76 -18.25
C GLU A 36 4.70 -3.44 -17.48
N GLU A 37 3.52 -3.15 -16.95
CA GLU A 37 3.35 -2.05 -16.00
C GLU A 37 3.98 -2.38 -14.64
N ALA A 38 4.37 -1.34 -13.91
CA ALA A 38 4.91 -1.53 -12.56
C ALA A 38 3.78 -1.96 -11.62
N ASN A 39 4.06 -2.94 -10.77
CA ASN A 39 3.13 -3.50 -9.81
C ASN A 39 3.64 -3.35 -8.38
N ILE A 40 2.72 -3.28 -7.44
CA ILE A 40 3.00 -3.34 -6.01
C ILE A 40 3.06 -4.80 -5.58
N VAL A 41 4.19 -5.19 -4.99
CA VAL A 41 4.47 -6.55 -4.51
C VAL A 41 4.56 -6.64 -2.98
N GLY A 42 4.54 -5.49 -2.30
CA GLY A 42 4.55 -5.42 -0.85
C GLY A 42 4.37 -4.01 -0.30
N ILE A 43 4.25 -3.89 1.02
CA ILE A 43 4.14 -2.63 1.76
C ILE A 43 5.05 -2.71 2.97
N LYS A 44 5.90 -1.69 3.15
CA LYS A 44 6.63 -1.44 4.39
C LYS A 44 5.89 -0.40 5.20
N ILE A 45 5.62 -0.73 6.46
CA ILE A 45 4.83 0.08 7.37
C ILE A 45 5.73 0.53 8.50
N TYR A 46 5.77 1.84 8.73
CA TYR A 46 6.67 2.47 9.69
C TYR A 46 5.90 3.25 10.72
N SER A 47 6.36 3.22 11.97
CA SER A 47 5.87 4.09 13.03
C SER A 47 6.28 5.53 12.75
N LYS A 48 5.33 6.47 12.85
CA LYS A 48 5.62 7.91 12.78
C LYS A 48 6.34 8.42 14.03
N HIS A 49 6.16 7.76 15.16
CA HIS A 49 6.71 8.19 16.44
C HIS A 49 8.25 8.13 16.45
N ASP A 50 8.82 7.03 15.94
CA ASP A 50 10.26 6.74 16.01
C ASP A 50 10.89 6.33 14.68
N GLY A 51 10.11 6.24 13.60
CA GLY A 51 10.60 5.85 12.28
C GLY A 51 10.89 4.35 12.14
N ARG A 52 10.58 3.53 13.14
CA ARG A 52 10.86 2.09 13.14
C ARG A 52 9.96 1.36 12.15
N LEU A 53 10.54 0.42 11.38
CA LEU A 53 9.79 -0.53 10.57
C LEU A 53 8.98 -1.47 11.47
N ILE A 54 7.66 -1.42 11.37
CA ILE A 54 6.73 -2.23 12.16
C ILE A 54 6.43 -3.54 11.45
N GLN A 55 6.19 -3.49 10.14
CA GLN A 55 5.80 -4.66 9.37
C GLN A 55 6.23 -4.51 7.91
N THR A 56 6.51 -5.64 7.27
CA THR A 56 6.56 -5.73 5.80
C THR A 56 5.53 -6.75 5.34
N ILE A 57 4.52 -6.30 4.61
CA ILE A 57 3.55 -7.14 3.92
C ILE A 57 4.15 -7.50 2.56
N THR A 58 4.14 -8.78 2.20
CA THR A 58 4.67 -9.29 0.92
C THR A 58 3.63 -10.13 0.19
N GLY A 59 3.90 -10.45 -1.08
CA GLY A 59 3.04 -11.34 -1.86
C GLY A 59 1.74 -10.69 -2.34
N ILE A 60 1.70 -9.35 -2.38
CA ILE A 60 0.60 -8.59 -2.97
C ILE A 60 0.59 -8.86 -4.48
N LYS A 61 -0.61 -9.08 -5.05
CA LYS A 61 -0.80 -9.42 -6.46
C LYS A 61 -1.94 -8.60 -7.07
N GLY A 62 -1.78 -8.25 -8.35
CA GLY A 62 -2.80 -7.52 -9.11
C GLY A 62 -3.09 -6.14 -8.54
N CYS A 63 -2.04 -5.43 -8.12
CA CYS A 63 -2.11 -4.04 -7.66
C CYS A 63 -1.14 -3.21 -8.52
N GLU A 64 -1.66 -2.40 -9.42
CA GLU A 64 -0.87 -1.52 -10.28
C GLU A 64 -0.23 -0.39 -9.47
N PHE A 65 0.99 0.00 -9.83
CA PHE A 65 1.67 1.12 -9.19
C PHE A 65 1.29 2.45 -9.85
N HIS A 66 0.75 3.38 -9.07
CA HIS A 66 0.29 4.70 -9.50
C HIS A 66 1.07 5.84 -8.84
N GLY A 67 2.31 5.56 -8.41
CA GLY A 67 3.19 6.57 -7.82
C GLY A 67 2.96 6.77 -6.32
N TYR A 68 2.72 8.02 -5.93
CA TYR A 68 2.70 8.44 -4.52
C TYR A 68 1.38 8.18 -3.81
N ALA A 69 0.33 7.79 -4.53
CA ALA A 69 -1.00 7.68 -3.98
C ALA A 69 -1.63 6.34 -4.34
N ASN A 70 -1.03 5.21 -3.92
CA ASN A 70 -1.61 3.87 -3.96
C ASN A 70 -2.33 3.47 -2.67
N ILE A 71 -1.83 3.96 -1.53
CA ILE A 71 -2.44 3.77 -0.22
C ILE A 71 -3.35 4.95 0.08
N ILE A 72 -4.56 4.67 0.56
CA ILE A 72 -5.53 5.68 0.98
C ILE A 72 -5.85 5.48 2.46
N THR A 73 -5.87 6.60 3.17
CA THR A 73 -6.20 6.69 4.59
C THR A 73 -7.20 7.81 4.81
N ASN A 74 -7.98 7.70 5.89
CA ASN A 74 -8.85 8.77 6.37
C ASN A 74 -8.95 8.65 7.90
N GLU A 75 -9.06 9.78 8.59
CA GLU A 75 -9.19 9.81 10.06
C GLU A 75 -10.45 9.10 10.58
N GLY A 76 -11.44 8.81 9.74
CA GLY A 76 -12.64 8.07 10.09
C GLY A 76 -12.68 6.62 9.57
N PHE A 77 -11.59 6.10 8.98
CA PHE A 77 -11.54 4.70 8.58
C PHE A 77 -11.38 3.80 9.80
N ASP A 78 -12.38 2.96 10.00
CA ASP A 78 -12.47 1.92 11.03
C ASP A 78 -13.25 0.76 10.41
N PHE A 79 -12.57 -0.06 9.61
CA PHE A 79 -13.19 -1.12 8.82
C PHE A 79 -13.59 -2.34 9.66
N ASN A 80 -12.96 -2.52 10.82
CA ASN A 80 -13.27 -3.61 11.77
C ASN A 80 -14.12 -3.15 12.98
N PHE A 81 -14.48 -1.86 13.06
CA PHE A 81 -15.30 -1.25 14.11
C PHE A 81 -14.70 -1.36 15.51
N ASP A 82 -13.38 -1.28 15.63
CA ASP A 82 -12.65 -1.39 16.90
C ASP A 82 -12.25 -0.05 17.53
N GLY A 83 -12.62 1.06 16.87
CA GLY A 83 -12.32 2.43 17.27
C GLY A 83 -10.86 2.87 17.07
N ASP A 84 -10.02 2.05 16.42
CA ASP A 84 -8.67 2.41 15.99
C ASP A 84 -8.66 2.87 14.53
N ASN A 85 -8.44 4.17 14.33
CA ASN A 85 -8.51 4.76 12.99
C ASN A 85 -7.15 4.69 12.25
N ASN A 86 -6.42 3.59 12.43
CA ASN A 86 -5.19 3.30 11.70
C ASN A 86 -5.43 2.44 10.46
N ASP A 87 -6.67 2.18 10.10
CA ASP A 87 -7.01 1.37 8.94
C ASP A 87 -6.69 2.08 7.62
N PHE A 88 -6.33 1.29 6.60
CA PHE A 88 -6.06 1.80 5.27
C PHE A 88 -6.50 0.82 4.19
N TYR A 89 -6.65 1.31 2.96
CA TYR A 89 -6.81 0.43 1.81
C TYR A 89 -5.76 0.71 0.73
N LEU A 90 -5.40 -0.35 0.03
CA LEU A 90 -4.58 -0.34 -1.18
C LEU A 90 -5.53 -0.55 -2.36
N PHE A 91 -5.66 0.41 -3.27
CA PHE A 91 -6.44 0.13 -4.49
C PHE A 91 -5.62 -0.66 -5.50
N LYS A 92 -6.32 -1.47 -6.29
CA LYS A 92 -5.72 -2.50 -7.15
C LYS A 92 -5.51 -2.03 -8.58
N ASP A 93 -6.48 -1.31 -9.12
CA ASP A 93 -6.69 -1.18 -10.56
C ASP A 93 -6.70 0.28 -11.02
N ARG A 94 -7.50 1.15 -10.40
CA ARG A 94 -7.55 2.56 -10.82
C ARG A 94 -7.84 3.51 -9.69
N TYR A 95 -7.19 4.67 -9.74
CA TYR A 95 -7.33 5.74 -8.76
C TYR A 95 -8.72 6.43 -8.79
N HIS A 96 -9.45 6.35 -9.92
CA HIS A 96 -10.75 7.01 -10.10
C HIS A 96 -11.76 6.16 -10.90
N GLY A 97 -13.05 6.34 -10.59
CA GLY A 97 -14.19 5.82 -11.36
C GLY A 97 -14.97 4.70 -10.64
N PRO A 98 -16.25 4.48 -11.01
CA PRO A 98 -17.06 3.40 -10.46
C PRO A 98 -16.46 2.03 -10.85
N ASN A 99 -16.39 1.08 -9.90
CA ASN A 99 -15.74 -0.25 -9.99
C ASN A 99 -14.21 -0.24 -9.84
N SER A 100 -13.67 0.39 -8.81
CA SER A 100 -12.31 0.12 -8.32
C SER A 100 -12.36 -1.01 -7.28
N THR A 101 -11.38 -1.91 -7.32
CA THR A 101 -11.19 -2.92 -6.27
C THR A 101 -10.05 -2.52 -5.34
N ALA A 102 -10.11 -2.96 -4.09
CA ALA A 102 -9.12 -2.62 -3.07
C ALA A 102 -8.85 -3.79 -2.13
N GLU A 103 -7.65 -3.81 -1.59
CA GLU A 103 -7.27 -4.64 -0.44
C GLU A 103 -7.35 -3.78 0.82
N TYR A 104 -8.11 -4.22 1.82
CA TYR A 104 -8.33 -3.50 3.06
C TYR A 104 -7.45 -4.09 4.16
N TYR A 105 -6.79 -3.23 4.92
CA TYR A 105 -5.90 -3.61 6.00
C TYR A 105 -6.29 -2.88 7.28
N VAL A 106 -6.38 -3.64 8.36
CA VAL A 106 -6.74 -3.13 9.68
C VAL A 106 -5.60 -3.32 10.66
N TYR A 107 -5.42 -2.38 11.59
CA TYR A 107 -4.39 -2.51 12.62
C TYR A 107 -4.89 -3.33 13.81
N ASP A 108 -4.34 -4.54 14.00
CA ASP A 108 -4.63 -5.35 15.18
C ASP A 108 -3.70 -4.92 16.34
N LYS A 109 -4.26 -4.17 17.30
CA LYS A 109 -3.57 -3.72 18.52
C LYS A 109 -3.01 -4.87 19.38
N THR A 110 -3.64 -6.04 19.36
CA THR A 110 -3.21 -7.20 20.14
C THR A 110 -1.95 -7.81 19.54
N GLN A 111 -1.92 -7.92 18.21
CA GLN A 111 -0.78 -8.48 17.47
C GLN A 111 0.27 -7.41 17.09
N GLN A 112 -0.06 -6.13 17.27
CA GLN A 112 0.73 -4.97 16.87
C GLN A 112 1.13 -5.00 15.39
N GLN A 113 0.23 -5.47 14.53
CA GLN A 113 0.46 -5.60 13.10
C GLN A 113 -0.81 -5.38 12.29
N PHE A 114 -0.63 -5.10 11.00
CA PHE A 114 -1.73 -5.00 10.06
C PHE A 114 -2.16 -6.37 9.55
N VAL A 115 -3.47 -6.57 9.47
CA VAL A 115 -4.12 -7.78 8.96
C VAL A 115 -4.95 -7.41 7.74
N LYS A 116 -4.82 -8.18 6.67
CA LYS A 116 -5.67 -8.04 5.49
C LYS A 116 -7.07 -8.59 5.78
N LEU A 117 -8.10 -7.80 5.51
CA LEU A 117 -9.48 -8.27 5.58
C LEU A 117 -9.84 -9.10 4.34
N ASN A 118 -10.59 -10.18 4.56
CA ASN A 118 -11.23 -10.97 3.51
C ASN A 118 -12.69 -10.53 3.38
N LEU A 119 -12.93 -9.53 2.55
CA LEU A 119 -14.25 -8.95 2.26
C LEU A 119 -14.75 -9.38 0.87
#